data_AF-A0AAN7RCQ4-F1
#
_entry.id   AF-A0AAN7RCQ4-F1
#
_cell.length_a   1.000
_cell.length_b   1.000
_cell.length_c   1.000
_cell.angle_alpha   90.00
_cell.angle_beta   90.00
_cell.angle_gamma   90.00
#
_symmetry.space_group_name_H-M   'P 1'
#
loop_
_entity.id
_entity.type
_entity.pdbx_description
1 polymer ?
#
loop_
_entity_poly.entity_id
_entity_poly.type
_entity_poly.pdbx_seq_one_letter_code
_entity_poly.pdbx_strand_id
1 'polypeptide(L)'
;MQKREEEEEDDGEEESKLNVIPMSRVHRIVKSESPELRINQEAYFLINKATEKFIEQFCEDAFTSAAAQDPKRFLKYSHLSSVVNKERRYDFLSDFVPEKIKAKDALKEITSEET
;
A
#
# COMPACT_ATOMS: atom_id res chain seq x y z
N MET A 1 43.94 -7.45 -4.77
CA MET A 1 42.92 -8.07 -5.64
C MET A 1 41.57 -7.50 -5.20
N GLN A 2 41.34 -6.24 -5.56
CA GLN A 2 40.37 -5.81 -6.59
C GLN A 2 38.91 -6.03 -6.17
N LYS A 3 38.40 -4.95 -5.55
CA LYS A 3 37.05 -4.39 -5.62
C LYS A 3 36.22 -5.03 -6.73
N ARG A 4 35.21 -5.84 -6.34
CA ARG A 4 34.11 -6.20 -7.23
C ARG A 4 33.06 -5.11 -7.06
N GLU A 5 33.25 -4.04 -7.81
CA GLU A 5 32.14 -3.16 -8.17
C GLU A 5 31.25 -4.03 -9.06
N GLU A 6 30.14 -4.50 -8.50
CA GLU A 6 29.06 -5.03 -9.33
C GLU A 6 28.51 -3.82 -10.07
N GLU A 7 28.80 -3.78 -11.37
CA GLU A 7 28.22 -2.86 -12.33
C GLU A 7 26.69 -3.03 -12.24
N GLU A 8 26.02 -2.11 -11.57
CA GLU A 8 24.60 -1.86 -11.80
C GLU A 8 24.51 -1.28 -13.22
N GLU A 9 24.42 -2.18 -14.21
CA GLU A 9 24.07 -1.79 -15.57
C GLU A 9 22.76 -1.01 -15.52
N ASP A 10 22.84 0.22 -16.02
CA ASP A 10 21.76 1.18 -16.17
C ASP A 10 20.75 0.68 -17.21
N ASP A 11 19.94 -0.31 -16.81
CA ASP A 11 18.78 -0.82 -17.55
C ASP A 11 17.50 0.00 -17.20
N GLY A 12 17.68 1.12 -16.48
CA GLY A 12 16.61 1.90 -15.88
C GLY A 12 15.75 2.69 -16.87
N GLU A 13 16.24 2.95 -18.09
CA GLU A 13 15.54 3.78 -19.05
C GLU A 13 14.42 3.03 -19.82
N GLU A 14 14.60 1.76 -20.17
CA GLU A 14 13.56 1.00 -20.91
C GLU A 14 12.47 0.43 -19.98
N GLU A 15 12.82 -0.05 -18.78
CA GLU A 15 11.83 -0.50 -17.78
C GLU A 15 10.89 0.63 -17.31
N SER A 16 11.35 1.89 -17.39
CA SER A 16 10.57 3.07 -17.00
C SER A 16 9.30 3.28 -17.83
N LYS A 17 9.27 2.79 -19.07
CA LYS A 17 8.11 2.91 -19.97
C LYS A 17 7.03 1.87 -19.69
N LEU A 18 7.39 0.76 -19.04
CA LEU A 18 6.46 -0.34 -18.79
C LEU A 18 5.72 -0.22 -17.46
N ASN A 19 6.24 0.54 -16.51
CA ASN A 19 5.71 0.64 -15.15
C ASN A 19 5.38 2.08 -14.75
N VAL A 20 4.22 2.28 -14.14
CA VAL A 20 3.78 3.56 -13.57
C VAL A 20 4.56 3.87 -12.29
N ILE A 21 4.83 2.85 -11.47
CA ILE A 21 5.64 2.99 -10.27
C ILE A 21 7.11 2.75 -10.62
N PRO A 22 8.05 3.67 -10.32
CA PRO A 22 9.46 3.49 -10.64
C PRO A 22 10.06 2.28 -9.93
N MET A 23 10.75 1.40 -10.68
CA MET A 23 11.36 0.18 -10.14
C MET A 23 12.34 0.44 -9.00
N SER A 24 13.10 1.54 -9.04
CA SER A 24 14.01 1.95 -7.96
C SER A 24 13.30 2.15 -6.61
N ARG A 25 12.03 2.59 -6.63
CA ARG A 25 11.22 2.75 -5.42
C ARG A 25 10.77 1.41 -4.87
N VAL A 26 10.38 0.49 -5.74
CA VAL A 26 9.98 -0.88 -5.38
C VAL A 26 11.15 -1.61 -4.72
N HIS A 27 12.32 -1.58 -5.35
CA HIS A 27 13.56 -2.14 -4.79
C HIS A 27 13.85 -1.62 -3.39
N ARG A 28 13.81 -0.29 -3.22
CA ARG A 28 14.11 0.35 -1.93
C ARG A 28 13.14 -0.07 -0.82
N ILE A 29 11.84 -0.16 -1.11
CA ILE A 29 10.81 -0.55 -0.13
C ILE A 29 10.99 -2.01 0.30
N VAL A 30 11.18 -2.91 -0.68
CA VAL A 30 11.36 -4.34 -0.38
C VAL A 30 12.63 -4.58 0.44
N LYS A 31 13.74 -3.89 0.09
CA LYS A 31 15.00 -3.99 0.83
C LYS A 31 14.97 -3.35 2.21
N SER A 32 14.15 -2.31 2.44
CA SER A 32 14.01 -1.74 3.78
C SER A 32 13.30 -2.67 4.75
N GLU A 33 12.33 -3.45 4.26
CA GLU A 33 11.59 -4.42 5.07
C GLU A 33 12.30 -5.78 5.17
N SER A 34 13.08 -6.17 4.15
CA SER A 34 13.70 -7.49 4.07
C SER A 34 15.08 -7.42 3.40
N PRO A 35 16.10 -6.84 4.06
CA PRO A 35 17.41 -6.60 3.46
C PRO A 35 18.13 -7.89 3.04
N GLU A 36 17.94 -8.96 3.83
CA GLU A 36 18.55 -10.29 3.65
C GLU A 36 17.96 -11.05 2.45
N LEU A 37 16.75 -10.68 2.00
CA LEU A 37 16.03 -11.39 0.96
C LEU A 37 16.66 -11.14 -0.41
N ARG A 38 17.04 -12.21 -1.11
CA ARG A 38 17.53 -12.15 -2.49
C ARG A 38 16.37 -12.42 -3.43
N ILE A 39 15.97 -11.41 -4.18
CA ILE A 39 14.85 -11.45 -5.14
C ILE A 39 15.43 -11.18 -6.54
N ASN A 40 14.94 -11.88 -7.55
CA ASN A 40 15.31 -11.66 -8.95
C ASN A 40 14.56 -10.46 -9.55
N GLN A 41 15.08 -9.88 -10.64
CA GLN A 41 14.47 -8.72 -11.30
C GLN A 41 13.03 -8.98 -11.75
N GLU A 42 12.76 -10.17 -12.29
CA GLU A 42 11.41 -10.55 -12.74
C GLU A 42 10.38 -10.54 -11.60
N ALA A 43 10.76 -10.94 -10.38
CA ALA A 43 9.85 -10.85 -9.24
C ALA A 43 9.65 -9.41 -8.77
N TYR A 44 10.66 -8.55 -8.83
CA TYR A 44 10.45 -7.11 -8.58
C TYR A 44 9.46 -6.51 -9.58
N PHE A 45 9.54 -6.89 -10.85
CA PHE A 45 8.61 -6.47 -11.88
C PHE A 45 7.18 -6.96 -11.58
N LEU A 46 7.02 -8.22 -11.20
CA LEU A 46 5.71 -8.77 -10.80
C LEU A 46 5.13 -8.09 -9.55
N ILE A 47 5.96 -7.83 -8.53
CA ILE A 47 5.55 -7.07 -7.33
C ILE A 47 5.06 -5.68 -7.74
N ASN A 48 5.77 -5.01 -8.65
CA ASN A 48 5.38 -3.70 -9.15
C ASN A 48 4.00 -3.76 -9.83
N LYS A 49 3.81 -4.68 -10.79
CA LYS A 49 2.53 -4.87 -11.47
C LYS A 49 1.38 -5.28 -10.56
N ALA A 50 1.65 -6.13 -9.58
CA ALA A 50 0.68 -6.49 -8.55
C ALA A 50 0.29 -5.26 -7.71
N THR A 51 1.24 -4.39 -7.38
CA THR A 51 1.01 -3.17 -6.61
C THR A 51 0.15 -2.17 -7.40
N GLU A 52 0.40 -1.99 -8.69
CA GLU A 52 -0.44 -1.17 -9.58
C GLU A 52 -1.90 -1.68 -9.59
N LYS A 53 -2.07 -2.98 -9.85
CA LYS A 53 -3.39 -3.64 -9.86
C LYS A 53 -4.09 -3.58 -8.51
N PHE A 54 -3.34 -3.73 -7.42
CA PHE A 54 -3.86 -3.63 -6.07
C PHE A 54 -4.42 -2.23 -5.79
N ILE A 55 -3.71 -1.16 -6.17
CA ILE A 55 -4.18 0.22 -5.95
C ILE A 55 -5.45 0.48 -6.76
N GLU A 56 -5.50 0.05 -8.03
CA GLU A 56 -6.70 0.13 -8.88
C GLU A 56 -7.91 -0.54 -8.18
N GLN A 57 -7.75 -1.82 -7.80
CA GLN A 57 -8.80 -2.60 -7.17
C GLN A 57 -9.26 -1.98 -5.84
N PHE A 58 -8.32 -1.54 -5.00
CA PHE A 58 -8.62 -0.93 -3.71
C PHE A 58 -9.43 0.37 -3.87
N CYS A 59 -9.09 1.18 -4.88
CA CYS A 59 -9.83 2.41 -5.19
C CYS A 59 -11.24 2.11 -5.72
N GLU A 60 -11.39 1.10 -6.59
CA GLU A 60 -12.69 0.67 -7.12
C GLU A 60 -13.62 0.16 -6.03
N ASP A 61 -13.12 -0.65 -5.10
CA ASP A 61 -13.91 -1.19 -4.00
C ASP A 61 -14.37 -0.09 -3.04
N ALA A 62 -13.43 0.80 -2.67
CA ALA A 62 -13.75 1.95 -1.83
C ALA A 62 -14.74 2.91 -2.51
N PHE A 63 -14.62 3.09 -3.81
CA PHE A 63 -15.55 3.93 -4.57
C PHE A 63 -16.92 3.28 -4.72
N THR A 64 -16.99 1.97 -4.96
CA THR A 64 -18.26 1.23 -5.06
C THR A 64 -19.00 1.23 -3.73
N SER A 65 -18.29 1.00 -2.63
CA SER A 65 -18.82 1.11 -1.26
C SER A 65 -19.30 2.54 -0.95
N ALA A 66 -18.58 3.56 -1.43
CA ALA A 66 -18.96 4.96 -1.29
C ALA A 66 -20.20 5.34 -2.10
N ALA A 67 -20.33 4.85 -3.33
CA ALA A 67 -21.44 5.18 -4.22
C ALA A 67 -22.80 4.69 -3.67
N ALA A 68 -22.78 3.64 -2.84
CA ALA A 68 -23.97 3.21 -2.09
C ALA A 68 -24.42 4.22 -1.01
N GLN A 69 -23.51 5.09 -0.55
CA GLN A 69 -23.75 6.01 0.57
C GLN A 69 -23.79 7.49 0.14
N ASP A 70 -23.08 7.88 -0.92
CA ASP A 70 -22.99 9.27 -1.38
C ASP A 70 -23.29 9.41 -2.89
N PRO A 71 -24.37 10.13 -3.26
CA PRO A 71 -24.75 10.34 -4.66
C PRO A 71 -23.76 11.24 -5.43
N LYS A 72 -22.86 11.97 -4.76
CA LYS A 72 -21.92 12.92 -5.39
C LYS A 72 -20.67 12.25 -5.97
N ARG A 73 -20.55 10.92 -5.87
CA ARG A 73 -19.51 10.12 -6.56
C ARG A 73 -18.07 10.63 -6.34
N PHE A 74 -17.68 10.84 -5.09
CA PHE A 74 -16.30 11.17 -4.73
C PHE A 74 -15.71 10.11 -3.79
N LEU A 75 -14.37 10.02 -3.75
CA LEU A 75 -13.65 9.17 -2.83
C LEU A 75 -13.11 9.97 -1.64
N LYS A 76 -13.35 9.50 -0.41
CA LYS A 76 -12.83 10.08 0.84
C LYS A 76 -12.11 9.01 1.64
N TYR A 77 -11.25 9.45 2.56
CA TYR A 77 -10.59 8.56 3.51
C TYR A 77 -11.56 7.66 4.28
N SER A 78 -12.71 8.18 4.72
CA SER A 78 -13.73 7.40 5.41
C SER A 78 -14.26 6.22 4.60
N HIS A 79 -14.23 6.32 3.26
CA HIS A 79 -14.63 5.22 2.38
C HIS A 79 -13.55 4.14 2.35
N LEU A 80 -12.27 4.54 2.26
CA LEU A 80 -11.12 3.64 2.30
C LEU A 80 -11.05 2.91 3.64
N SER A 81 -11.07 3.63 4.76
CA SER A 81 -11.01 3.03 6.10
C SER A 81 -12.18 2.09 6.37
N SER A 82 -13.37 2.41 5.84
CA SER A 82 -14.54 1.53 6.01
C SER A 82 -14.41 0.23 5.21
N VAL A 83 -13.83 0.28 4.00
CA VAL A 83 -13.57 -0.94 3.23
C VAL A 83 -12.48 -1.79 3.90
N VAL A 84 -11.42 -1.17 4.40
CA VAL A 84 -10.38 -1.86 5.19
C VAL A 84 -10.96 -2.57 6.41
N ASN A 85 -11.87 -1.92 7.14
CA ASN A 85 -12.50 -2.50 8.32
C ASN A 85 -13.48 -3.65 8.00
N LYS A 86 -14.14 -3.61 6.84
CA LYS A 86 -15.23 -4.56 6.50
C LYS A 86 -14.77 -5.77 5.70
N GLU A 87 -13.75 -5.62 4.87
CA GLU A 87 -13.33 -6.66 3.94
C GLU A 87 -12.02 -7.32 4.36
N ARG A 88 -12.12 -8.61 4.68
CA ARG A 88 -10.98 -9.43 5.16
C ARG A 88 -9.72 -9.35 4.29
N ARG A 89 -9.87 -9.17 2.97
CA ARG A 89 -8.73 -9.07 2.04
C ARG A 89 -7.86 -7.82 2.28
N TYR A 90 -8.40 -6.82 2.99
CA TYR A 90 -7.73 -5.57 3.32
C TYR A 90 -7.29 -5.49 4.78
N ASP A 91 -7.45 -6.56 5.57
CA ASP A 91 -7.09 -6.58 7.00
C ASP A 91 -5.64 -6.15 7.27
N PHE A 92 -4.72 -6.47 6.35
CA PHE A 92 -3.31 -6.09 6.44
C PHE A 92 -3.06 -4.56 6.42
N LEU A 93 -4.07 -3.78 6.05
CA LEU A 93 -4.04 -2.31 6.06
C LEU A 93 -4.62 -1.72 7.35
N SER A 94 -5.15 -2.51 8.28
CA SER A 94 -5.86 -2.01 9.46
C SER A 94 -5.02 -1.06 10.30
N ASP A 95 -3.71 -1.34 10.42
CA ASP A 95 -2.77 -0.51 11.16
C ASP A 95 -2.39 0.79 10.42
N PHE A 96 -2.58 0.83 9.09
CA PHE A 96 -2.18 1.95 8.23
C PHE A 96 -3.36 2.84 7.82
N VAL A 97 -4.57 2.28 7.74
CA VAL A 97 -5.80 2.95 7.30
C VAL A 97 -6.96 2.68 8.28
N PRO A 98 -6.81 3.00 9.57
CA PRO A 98 -7.85 2.74 10.57
C PRO A 98 -9.07 3.65 10.41
N GLU A 99 -10.23 3.23 10.92
CA GLU A 99 -11.37 4.12 11.07
C GLU A 99 -11.07 5.23 12.08
N LYS A 100 -11.45 6.47 11.74
CA LYS A 100 -11.17 7.62 12.59
C LYS A 100 -12.18 7.71 13.73
N ILE A 101 -11.67 7.63 14.96
CA ILE A 101 -12.44 7.94 16.17
C ILE A 101 -12.17 9.38 16.62
N LYS A 102 -13.16 10.01 17.27
CA LYS A 102 -12.94 11.35 17.86
C LYS A 102 -12.14 11.20 19.15
N ALA A 103 -11.22 12.12 19.40
CA ALA A 103 -10.39 12.11 20.61
C ALA A 103 -11.22 12.00 21.91
N LYS A 104 -12.36 12.71 21.97
CA LYS A 104 -13.29 12.64 23.12
C LYS A 104 -13.86 11.24 23.37
N ASP A 105 -14.02 10.43 22.33
CA ASP A 105 -14.62 9.10 22.40
C ASP A 105 -13.51 8.10 22.74
N ALA A 106 -12.32 8.24 22.14
CA ALA A 106 -11.12 7.50 22.50
C ALA A 106 -10.74 7.64 24.00
N LEU A 107 -10.77 8.87 24.53
CA LEU A 107 -10.46 9.13 25.94
C LEU A 107 -11.47 8.48 26.90
N LYS A 108 -12.73 8.32 26.48
CA LYS A 108 -13.75 7.64 27.27
C LYS A 108 -13.55 6.13 27.30
N GLU A 109 -13.16 5.53 26.18
CA GLU A 109 -12.85 4.10 26.12
C GLU A 109 -11.67 3.76 27.02
N ILE A 110 -10.58 4.54 26.95
CA ILE A 110 -9.40 4.37 27.82
C ILE A 110 -9.79 4.44 29.31
N THR A 111 -10.58 5.44 29.69
CA THR A 111 -11.00 5.59 31.11
C THR A 111 -12.00 4.54 31.58
N SER A 112 -12.72 3.88 30.68
CA SER A 112 -13.63 2.77 31.02
C SER A 112 -12.94 1.41 31.12
N GLU A 113 -11.79 1.23 30.49
CA GLU A 113 -10.99 0.00 30.57
C GLU A 113 -10.10 -0.04 31.84
N GLU A 114 -9.83 1.13 32.44
CA GLU A 114 -9.03 1.27 33.67
C GLU A 114 -9.83 1.13 34.98
N THR A 115 -11.16 1.02 34.91
CA THR A 115 -12.09 0.87 36.06
C THR A 115 -12.77 -0.48 36.09
#